data_AF-A0AAW8K7F2-F1
#
_entry.id   AF-A0AAW8K7F2-F1
#
_cell.length_a   1.000
_cell.length_b   1.000
_cell.length_c   1.000
_cell.angle_alpha   90.00
_cell.angle_beta   90.00
_cell.angle_gamma   90.00
#
_symmetry.space_group_name_H-M   'P 1'
#
loop_
_entity.id
_entity.type
_entity.pdbx_description
1 polymer ?
#
loop_
_entity_poly.entity_id
_entity_poly.type
_entity_poly.pdbx_seq_one_letter_code
_entity_poly.pdbx_strand_id
1 'polypeptide(L)' 'MKELDYIPNELARNLYHKKSGIIAVLVPYVLNPFFAEFIDGVERELYKAGYKIMLCNTQKDIEAEKEYLDMLNRHIVD' A
#
# COMPACT_ATOMS: atom_id res chain seq x y z
N MET A 1 23.79 -26.71 -9.08
CA MET A 1 22.49 -27.36 -8.83
C MET A 1 21.40 -26.41 -9.32
N LYS A 2 20.81 -26.74 -10.48
CA LYS A 2 19.50 -26.34 -11.04
C LYS A 2 19.12 -24.85 -10.90
N GLU A 3 19.25 -24.01 -11.93
CA GLU A 3 18.42 -23.99 -13.17
C GLU A 3 16.91 -24.00 -12.91
N LEU A 4 16.46 -23.18 -11.97
CA LEU A 4 15.10 -22.68 -12.02
C LEU A 4 15.21 -21.17 -11.93
N ASP A 5 14.79 -20.49 -12.99
CA ASP A 5 14.39 -19.08 -13.01
C ASP A 5 13.14 -18.93 -12.11
N TYR A 6 13.27 -19.37 -10.86
CA TYR A 6 12.22 -19.32 -9.87
C TYR A 6 12.26 -17.92 -9.30
N ILE A 7 11.55 -17.02 -9.96
CA ILE A 7 11.16 -15.76 -9.36
C ILE A 7 10.23 -16.15 -8.21
N PRO A 8 10.65 -16.00 -6.93
CA PRO A 8 9.79 -16.32 -5.82
C PRO A 8 8.52 -15.49 -5.97
N ASN A 9 7.40 -16.20 -6.11
CA ASN A 9 6.12 -15.55 -6.31
C ASN A 9 5.71 -14.94 -4.97
N GLU A 10 6.10 -13.68 -4.75
CA GLU A 10 5.76 -12.89 -3.55
C GLU A 10 4.25 -12.93 -3.27
N LEU A 11 3.42 -13.07 -4.30
CA LEU A 11 1.96 -13.28 -4.18
C LEU A 11 1.61 -14.55 -3.40
N ALA A 12 2.32 -15.66 -3.62
CA ALA A 12 2.09 -16.91 -2.89
C ALA A 12 2.59 -16.83 -1.44
N ARG A 13 3.64 -16.04 -1.18
CA ARG A 13 4.17 -15.80 0.18
C ARG A 13 3.23 -14.91 1.01
N ASN A 14 2.62 -13.91 0.37
CA ASN A 14 1.59 -13.07 0.99
C ASN A 14 0.28 -13.85 1.26
N LEU A 15 -0.09 -14.79 0.37
CA LEU A 15 -1.20 -15.72 0.61
C LEU A 15 -0.97 -16.60 1.85
N TYR A 16 0.27 -17.02 2.10
CA TYR A 16 0.62 -17.86 3.26
C TYR A 16 0.59 -17.08 4.58
N HIS A 17 0.92 -15.78 4.57
CA HIS A 17 0.91 -14.94 5.76
C HIS A 17 -0.42 -14.22 6.02
N LYS A 18 -1.42 -14.30 5.12
CA LYS A 18 -2.68 -13.51 5.18
C LYS A 18 -2.46 -12.00 5.31
N LYS A 19 -1.26 -11.55 4.96
CA LYS A 19 -0.79 -10.20 5.14
C LYS A 19 -0.28 -9.72 3.79
N SER A 20 -0.91 -8.69 3.22
CA SER A 20 -0.53 -8.18 1.91
C SER A 20 0.79 -7.43 1.96
N GLY A 21 1.23 -7.03 3.16
CA GLY A 21 2.41 -6.19 3.36
C GLY A 21 2.21 -4.78 2.79
N ILE A 22 0.96 -4.38 2.55
CA ILE A 22 0.59 -3.08 2.00
C ILE A 22 -0.10 -2.26 3.08
N ILE A 23 0.40 -1.06 3.34
CA ILE A 23 -0.21 -0.07 4.23
C ILE A 23 -0.81 1.02 3.35
N ALA A 24 -2.13 1.18 3.41
CA ALA A 24 -2.78 2.29 2.72
C ALA A 24 -2.74 3.57 3.54
N VAL A 25 -2.46 4.66 2.85
CA VAL A 25 -2.48 6.01 3.40
C VAL A 25 -3.51 6.81 2.60
N LEU A 26 -4.66 7.09 3.23
CA LEU A 26 -5.67 7.99 2.67
C LEU A 26 -5.28 9.43 2.95
N VAL A 27 -5.15 10.22 1.89
CA VAL A 27 -4.91 11.67 1.97
C VAL A 27 -5.94 12.44 1.16
N PRO A 28 -6.40 13.60 1.64
CA PRO A 28 -7.38 14.41 0.92
C PRO A 28 -6.80 15.06 -0.34
N TYR A 29 -5.52 15.46 -0.29
CA TYR A 29 -4.79 16.03 -1.44
C TYR A 29 -3.31 15.68 -1.36
N VAL A 30 -2.84 14.81 -2.25
CA VAL A 30 -1.40 14.49 -2.38
C VAL A 30 -0.55 15.69 -2.81
N LEU A 31 -1.17 16.67 -3.48
CA LEU A 31 -0.52 17.89 -3.96
C LEU A 31 -0.22 18.90 -2.84
N ASN A 32 -0.72 18.68 -1.62
CA ASN A 32 -0.36 19.54 -0.49
C ASN A 32 1.08 19.22 -0.05
N PRO A 33 2.00 20.19 -0.01
CA PRO A 33 3.39 19.99 0.40
C PRO A 33 3.53 19.32 1.76
N PHE A 34 2.60 19.58 2.68
CA PHE A 34 2.59 18.94 4.00
C PHE A 34 2.42 17.41 3.92
N PHE A 35 1.47 16.94 3.09
CA PHE A 35 1.25 15.51 2.92
C PHE A 35 2.36 14.86 2.10
N ALA A 36 2.92 15.57 1.12
CA ALA A 36 4.05 15.05 0.34
C ALA A 36 5.28 14.75 1.22
N GLU A 37 5.66 15.67 2.11
CA GLU A 37 6.78 15.46 3.03
C GLU A 37 6.48 14.36 4.05
N PHE A 38 5.25 14.32 4.56
CA PHE A 38 4.79 13.25 5.45
C PHE A 38 4.87 11.87 4.77
N ILE A 39 4.39 11.75 3.54
CA ILE A 39 4.40 10.51 2.76
C ILE A 39 5.83 10.05 2.50
N ASP A 40 6.74 10.95 2.10
CA ASP A 40 8.15 10.61 1.87
C ASP A 40 8.82 10.04 3.14
N GLY A 41 8.55 10.65 4.29
CA GLY A 41 9.04 10.15 5.58
C GLY A 41 8.47 8.78 5.94
N VAL A 42 7.16 8.59 5.77
CA VAL A 42 6.49 7.33 6.06
C VAL A 42 6.91 6.24 5.07
N GLU A 43 7.09 6.56 3.79
CA GLU A 43 7.56 5.64 2.75
C GLU A 43 8.93 5.09 3.08
N ARG A 44 9.87 5.94 3.49
CA ARG A 44 11.21 5.49 3.87
C ARG A 44 11.19 4.50 5.03
N GLU A 45 10.40 4.78 6.07
CA GLU A 45 10.35 3.91 7.25
C GLU A 45 9.63 2.60 6.95
N LEU A 46 8.53 2.64 6.20
CA LEU A 46 7.81 1.44 5.78
C LEU A 46 8.61 0.59 4.80
N TYR A 47 9.35 1.21 3.89
CA TYR A 47 10.25 0.52 2.98
C TYR A 47 11.35 -0.24 3.73
N LYS A 48 11.96 0.37 4.75
CA LYS A 48 12.93 -0.32 5.62
C LYS A 48 12.32 -1.49 6.38
N ALA A 49 11.04 -1.39 6.75
CA ALA A 49 10.30 -2.44 7.43
C ALA A 49 9.77 -3.53 6.46
N GLY A 50 10.01 -3.41 5.15
CA GLY A 50 9.57 -4.38 4.14
C GLY A 50 8.10 -4.25 3.73
N TYR A 51 7.45 -3.14 4.10
CA TYR A 51 6.08 -2.83 3.71
C TYR A 51 6.06 -1.93 2.47
N LYS A 52 4.96 -2.00 1.72
CA LYS A 52 4.67 -1.11 0.60
C LYS A 52 3.58 -0.11 0.99
N ILE A 53 3.68 1.12 0.51
CA ILE A 53 2.62 2.11 0.68
C ILE A 53 1.67 2.07 -0.51
N MET A 54 0.37 2.15 -0.22
CA MET A 54 -0.66 2.48 -1.19
C MET A 54 -1.21 3.87 -0.89
N LEU A 55 -0.99 4.82 -1.80
CA LEU A 55 -1.51 6.18 -1.67
C LEU A 55 -2.91 6.27 -2.27
N CYS A 56 -3.87 6.70 -1.46
CA CYS A 56 -5.25 6.90 -1.87
C CYS A 56 -5.57 8.39 -1.78
N ASN A 57 -5.67 9.06 -2.94
CA ASN A 57 -5.99 10.47 -3.01
C ASN A 57 -7.52 10.64 -3.17
N THR A 58 -8.21 11.05 -2.10
CA THR A 58 -9.67 11.13 -2.11
C THR A 58 -10.22 12.39 -2.76
N GLN A 59 -9.39 13.42 -3.05
CA GLN A 59 -9.78 14.68 -3.69
C GLN A 59 -11.03 15.37 -3.08
N LYS A 60 -11.37 15.09 -1.81
CA LYS A 60 -12.62 15.46 -1.14
C LYS A 60 -13.92 14.88 -1.74
N ASP A 61 -13.83 13.86 -2.58
CA ASP A 61 -14.98 13.16 -3.11
C ASP A 61 -15.39 12.01 -2.18
N ILE A 62 -16.64 12.06 -1.68
CA ILE A 62 -17.21 11.07 -0.76
C ILE A 62 -17.42 9.73 -1.47
N GLU A 63 -17.69 9.72 -2.78
CA GLU A 63 -17.79 8.47 -3.54
C GLU A 63 -16.41 7.82 -3.68
N ALA A 64 -15.37 8.61 -3.98
CA ALA A 64 -14.00 8.09 -4.06
C ALA A 64 -13.54 7.53 -2.71
N GLU A 65 -13.85 8.21 -1.60
CA GLU A 65 -13.51 7.72 -0.25
C GLU A 65 -14.20 6.38 0.05
N LYS A 66 -15.47 6.23 -0.34
CA LYS A 66 -16.18 4.95 -0.22
C LYS A 66 -15.59 3.85 -1.08
N GLU A 67 -15.21 4.14 -2.32
CA GLU A 67 -14.53 3.15 -3.18
C GLU A 67 -13.19 2.72 -2.59
N TYR A 68 -12.40 3.66 -2.08
CA TYR A 68 -11.15 3.33 -1.40
C TYR A 68 -11.41 2.50 -0.15
N LEU A 69 -12.36 2.87 0.70
CA LEU A 69 -12.72 2.09 1.89
C LEU A 69 -13.24 0.69 1.53
N ASP A 70 -14.02 0.54 0.46
CA ASP A 70 -14.46 -0.77 -0.03
C ASP A 70 -13.27 -1.60 -0.53
N MET A 71 -12.32 -0.99 -1.24
CA MET A 71 -11.06 -1.62 -1.64
C MET A 71 -10.23 -2.09 -0.43
N LEU A 72 -10.15 -1.28 0.62
CA LEU A 72 -9.42 -1.63 1.83
C LEU A 72 -10.11 -2.77 2.59
N ASN A 73 -11.44 -2.74 2.69
CA ASN A 73 -12.25 -3.81 3.29
C ASN A 73 -12.14 -5.15 2.54
N ARG A 74 -11.81 -5.13 1.25
CA ARG A 74 -11.56 -6.35 0.45
C ARG A 74 -10.23 -7.05 0.77
N HIS A 75 -9.60 -6.75 1.91
CA HIS A 75 -8.37 -7.38 2.41
C HIS A 75 -7.14 -7.13 1.54
N ILE A 76 -7.10 -6.00 0.83
CA ILE A 76 -5.91 -5.60 0.06
C ILE A 76 -4.82 -5.04 0.99
N VAL A 77 -5.19 -4.62 2.20
CA VAL A 77 -4.29 -4.00 3.18
C VAL A 77 -4.31 -4.74 4.51
N ASP A 78 -3.21 -4.61 5.24
CA ASP A 78 -2.98 -5.20 6.57
C ASP A 78 -3.58 -4.39 7.72
#